data_AF-A0A1H8WIB0-F1
#
_entry.id   AF-A0A1H8WIB0-F1
#
_cell.length_a   1.000
_cell.length_b   1.000
_cell.length_c   1.000
_cell.angle_alpha   90.00
_cell.angle_beta   90.00
_cell.angle_gamma   90.00
#
_symmetry.space_group_name_H-M   'P 1'
#
loop_
_entity.id
_entity.type
_entity.pdbx_description
1 polymer ?
#
loop_
_entity_poly.entity_id
_entity_poly.type
_entity_poly.pdbx_seq_one_letter_code
_entity_poly.pdbx_strand_id
1 'polypeptide(L)'
;MHVLTRFIALAATAGALAGCQTAEQSEQSAAPKLQRLVGRTIAQFSRDAGLLPSDALPVRGGKVFIVVNGACWLWLDAVPDGAGSTADDWRITAVRWSGPC
;
A
#
# COMPACT_ATOMS: atom_id res chain seq x y z
N MET A 1 -25.64 -58.52 -13.75
CA MET A 1 -24.20 -58.39 -13.42
C MET A 1 -23.55 -57.57 -14.53
N HIS A 2 -23.05 -56.37 -14.21
CA HIS A 2 -22.18 -55.41 -14.95
C HIS A 2 -22.43 -54.03 -14.31
N VAL A 3 -21.85 -53.78 -13.13
CA VAL A 3 -20.62 -52.98 -12.95
C VAL A 3 -20.89 -51.50 -13.27
N LEU A 4 -21.38 -50.72 -12.31
CA LEU A 4 -20.54 -49.93 -11.40
C LEU A 4 -19.49 -49.09 -12.16
N THR A 5 -19.91 -48.22 -13.08
CA THR A 5 -18.99 -47.26 -13.71
C THR A 5 -19.73 -45.97 -14.03
N ARG A 6 -19.12 -44.83 -13.66
CA ARG A 6 -19.50 -43.42 -13.97
C ARG A 6 -20.01 -42.55 -12.82
N PHE A 7 -19.61 -42.82 -11.58
CA PHE A 7 -19.74 -41.86 -10.47
C PHE A 7 -18.52 -40.95 -10.26
N ILE A 8 -17.48 -41.02 -11.09
CA ILE A 8 -16.22 -40.32 -10.79
C ILE A 8 -15.66 -39.71 -12.07
N ALA A 9 -15.99 -38.45 -12.35
CA ALA A 9 -15.18 -37.55 -13.18
C ALA A 9 -15.77 -36.13 -13.18
N LEU A 10 -16.00 -35.53 -12.03
CA LEU A 10 -16.32 -34.09 -11.95
C LEU A 10 -15.59 -33.42 -10.78
N ALA A 11 -14.30 -33.73 -10.62
CA ALA A 11 -13.48 -33.16 -9.56
C ALA A 11 -12.02 -33.07 -10.00
N ALA A 12 -11.71 -32.30 -11.04
CA ALA A 12 -10.30 -32.07 -11.43
C ALA A 12 -10.02 -30.78 -12.23
N THR A 13 -10.94 -29.82 -12.33
CA THR A 13 -10.71 -28.57 -13.08
C THR A 13 -10.52 -27.32 -12.21
N ALA A 14 -10.51 -27.44 -10.88
CA ALA A 14 -10.45 -26.28 -9.96
C ALA A 14 -9.04 -25.90 -9.45
N GLY A 15 -7.96 -26.46 -10.02
CA GLY A 15 -6.61 -26.37 -9.42
C GLY A 15 -5.62 -25.34 -9.99
N ALA A 16 -5.91 -24.68 -11.12
CA ALA A 16 -4.87 -23.94 -11.88
C ALA A 16 -5.02 -22.40 -11.94
N LEU A 17 -5.95 -21.79 -11.20
CA LEU A 17 -6.12 -20.32 -11.16
C LEU A 17 -5.38 -19.64 -9.98
N ALA A 18 -4.56 -20.36 -9.22
CA ALA A 18 -4.05 -19.91 -7.92
C ALA A 18 -2.85 -18.93 -7.95
N GLY A 19 -2.48 -18.35 -9.10
CA GLY A 19 -1.23 -17.57 -9.24
C GLY A 19 -1.35 -16.13 -9.71
N CYS A 20 -2.46 -15.72 -10.32
CA CYS A 20 -2.66 -14.34 -10.76
C CYS A 20 -3.39 -13.56 -9.67
N GLN A 21 -2.68 -13.11 -8.63
CA GLN A 21 -3.19 -11.95 -7.91
C GLN A 21 -3.13 -10.78 -8.88
N THR A 22 -4.29 -10.41 -9.43
CA THR A 22 -4.42 -9.27 -10.34
C THR A 22 -3.88 -8.03 -9.63
N ALA A 23 -3.12 -7.16 -10.32
CA ALA A 23 -2.58 -5.93 -9.74
C ALA A 23 -3.67 -5.07 -9.06
N GLU A 24 -4.89 -5.10 -9.61
CA GLU A 24 -6.07 -4.47 -9.02
C GLU A 24 -6.40 -4.98 -7.60
N GLN A 25 -6.19 -6.28 -7.34
CA GLN A 25 -6.51 -6.90 -6.05
C GLN A 25 -5.49 -6.52 -4.96
N SER A 26 -4.21 -6.30 -5.31
CA SER A 26 -3.23 -5.77 -4.35
C SER A 26 -3.53 -4.31 -4.04
N GLU A 27 -3.87 -3.49 -5.04
CA GLU A 27 -4.21 -2.09 -4.85
C GLU A 27 -5.44 -1.92 -3.96
N GLN A 28 -6.49 -2.72 -4.17
CA GLN A 28 -7.68 -2.72 -3.32
C GLN A 28 -7.39 -3.10 -1.87
N SER A 29 -6.41 -3.99 -1.65
CA SER A 29 -6.03 -4.42 -0.31
C SER A 29 -5.12 -3.41 0.41
N ALA A 30 -4.31 -2.67 -0.34
CA ALA A 30 -3.40 -1.63 0.17
C ALA A 30 -4.13 -0.32 0.49
N ALA A 31 -5.04 0.09 -0.40
CA ALA A 31 -5.79 1.34 -0.32
C ALA A 31 -6.33 1.67 1.09
N PRO A 32 -7.15 0.81 1.75
CA PRO A 32 -7.71 1.14 3.06
C PRO A 32 -6.64 1.24 4.15
N LYS A 33 -5.52 0.50 4.04
CA LYS A 33 -4.42 0.58 5.01
C LYS A 33 -3.67 1.90 4.88
N LEU A 34 -3.39 2.30 3.64
CA LEU A 34 -2.64 3.51 3.32
C LEU A 34 -3.45 4.79 3.56
N GLN A 35 -4.77 4.74 3.35
CA GLN A 35 -5.65 5.86 3.67
C GLN A 35 -5.65 6.23 5.16
N ARG A 36 -5.36 5.28 6.06
CA ARG A 36 -5.21 5.56 7.51
C ARG A 36 -3.98 6.41 7.85
N LEU A 37 -3.09 6.67 6.90
CA LEU A 37 -1.97 7.58 7.09
C LEU A 37 -2.39 9.04 6.98
N VAL A 38 -3.50 9.33 6.29
CA VAL A 38 -4.02 10.70 6.18
C VAL A 38 -4.38 11.22 7.57
N GLY A 39 -3.96 12.45 7.85
CA GLY A 39 -4.09 13.09 9.15
C GLY A 39 -2.99 12.73 10.14
N ARG A 40 -2.07 11.81 9.83
CA ARG A 40 -0.90 11.52 10.69
C ARG A 40 0.27 12.45 10.38
N THR A 41 1.22 12.57 11.29
CA THR A 41 2.49 13.25 11.01
C THR A 41 3.50 12.32 10.35
N ILE A 42 4.51 12.86 9.66
CA ILE A 42 5.60 12.07 9.07
C ILE A 42 6.38 11.33 10.17
N ALA A 43 6.57 11.93 11.34
CA ALA A 43 7.18 11.26 12.48
C ALA A 43 6.33 10.07 12.98
N GLN A 44 5.00 10.24 13.06
CA GLN A 44 4.08 9.16 13.43
C GLN A 44 4.06 8.03 12.40
N PHE A 45 4.13 8.36 11.10
CA PHE A 45 4.31 7.36 10.06
C PHE A 45 5.62 6.59 10.27
N SER A 46 6.72 7.31 10.48
CA SER A 46 8.06 6.74 10.56
C SER A 46 8.20 5.77 11.74
N ARG A 47 7.62 6.13 12.89
CA ARG A 47 7.60 5.28 14.09
C ARG A 47 6.80 4.00 13.88
N ASP A 48 5.60 4.10 13.30
CA ASP A 48 4.70 2.95 13.17
C ASP A 48 5.08 2.01 12.04
N ALA A 49 5.53 2.57 10.91
CA ALA A 49 5.93 1.79 9.74
C ALA A 49 7.35 1.23 9.87
N GLY A 50 8.19 1.82 10.75
CA GLY A 50 9.62 1.51 10.81
C GLY A 50 10.38 1.91 9.54
N LEU A 51 9.83 2.85 8.78
CA LEU A 51 10.36 3.34 7.50
C LEU A 51 10.63 4.84 7.59
N LEU A 52 11.71 5.29 6.97
CA LEU A 52 12.01 6.72 6.84
C LEU A 52 11.79 7.18 5.40
N PRO A 53 11.38 8.43 5.19
CA PRO A 53 11.43 9.04 3.87
C PRO A 53 12.86 9.02 3.33
N SER A 54 13.00 8.52 2.10
CA SER A 54 14.22 8.63 1.30
C SER A 54 14.47 10.03 0.76
N ASP A 55 13.39 10.80 0.57
CA ASP A 55 13.45 12.19 0.09
C ASP A 55 12.22 12.99 0.57
N ALA A 56 12.34 14.32 0.51
CA ALA A 56 11.30 15.28 0.85
C ALA A 56 11.33 16.47 -0.13
N LEU A 57 10.50 16.40 -1.16
CA LEU A 57 10.46 17.40 -2.24
C LEU A 57 9.53 18.56 -1.88
N PRO A 58 9.97 19.83 -1.99
CA PRO A 58 9.10 20.97 -1.77
C PRO A 58 8.06 21.10 -2.90
N VAL A 59 6.81 21.37 -2.54
CA VAL A 59 5.73 21.71 -3.47
C VAL A 59 5.01 22.97 -2.99
N ARG A 60 4.13 23.52 -3.82
CA ARG A 60 3.35 24.70 -3.42
C ARG A 60 2.51 24.36 -2.17
N GLY A 61 2.82 25.01 -1.05
CA GLY A 61 2.07 24.86 0.21
C GLY A 61 2.40 23.61 1.02
N GLY A 62 3.44 22.84 0.66
CA GLY A 62 3.74 21.60 1.35
C GLY A 62 5.01 20.91 0.91
N LYS A 63 5.09 19.61 1.23
CA LYS A 63 6.14 18.69 0.77
C LYS A 63 5.54 17.37 0.33
N VAL A 64 6.24 16.68 -0.55
CA VAL A 64 5.99 15.27 -0.88
C VAL A 64 7.14 14.45 -0.31
N PHE A 65 6.84 13.59 0.66
CA PHE A 65 7.81 12.66 1.23
C PHE A 65 7.78 11.35 0.44
N ILE A 66 8.94 10.92 -0.05
CA ILE A 66 9.09 9.69 -0.83
C ILE A 66 9.60 8.59 0.10
N VAL A 67 8.83 7.51 0.26
CA VAL A 67 9.23 6.34 1.03
C VAL A 67 9.29 5.13 0.09
N VAL A 68 10.36 4.35 0.20
CA VAL A 68 10.58 3.18 -0.64
C VAL A 68 10.78 1.96 0.27
N ASN A 69 10.02 0.90 -0.01
CA ASN A 69 10.17 -0.40 0.67
C ASN A 69 10.09 -1.52 -0.36
N GLY A 70 11.25 -2.04 -0.77
CA GLY A 70 11.33 -3.00 -1.87
C GLY A 70 10.76 -2.42 -3.17
N ALA A 71 9.72 -3.04 -3.71
CA ALA A 71 9.01 -2.58 -4.91
C ALA A 71 7.83 -1.63 -4.62
N CYS A 72 7.49 -1.40 -3.34
CA CYS A 72 6.48 -0.44 -2.94
C CYS A 72 7.09 0.98 -2.87
N TRP A 73 6.54 1.88 -3.67
CA TRP A 73 6.84 3.31 -3.62
C TRP A 73 5.65 4.05 -3.04
N LEU A 74 5.90 4.95 -2.08
CA LEU A 74 4.91 5.77 -1.41
C LEU A 74 5.26 7.23 -1.56
N TRP A 75 4.27 8.03 -1.96
CA TRP A 75 4.32 9.49 -1.96
C TRP A 75 3.31 10.00 -0.95
N LEU A 76 3.83 10.60 0.12
CA LEU A 76 3.03 11.20 1.18
C LEU A 76 3.02 12.71 0.96
N ASP A 77 1.90 13.23 0.46
CA ASP A 77 1.71 14.67 0.40
C ASP A 77 1.45 15.17 1.81
N ALA A 78 2.15 16.21 2.23
CA ALA A 78 2.03 16.77 3.55
C ALA A 78 2.06 18.29 3.54
N VAL A 79 1.29 18.87 4.45
CA VAL A 79 1.23 20.31 4.71
C VAL A 79 1.86 20.60 6.08
N PRO A 80 2.39 21.81 6.30
CA PRO A 80 2.90 22.18 7.60
C PRO A 80 1.75 22.20 8.63
N ASP A 81 2.01 21.62 9.80
CA ASP A 81 1.13 21.59 10.99
C ASP A 81 1.76 22.35 12.18
N GLY A 82 2.81 23.11 11.89
CA GLY A 82 3.65 23.82 12.86
C GLY A 82 4.70 24.66 12.13
N ALA A 83 5.91 24.74 12.68
CA ALA A 83 6.99 25.53 12.10
C ALA A 83 7.57 24.93 10.80
N GLY A 84 7.16 23.71 10.42
CA GLY A 84 7.62 22.99 9.23
C GLY A 84 9.09 22.58 9.28
N SER A 85 9.72 22.53 10.46
CA SER A 85 11.17 22.32 10.59
C SER A 85 11.54 20.87 10.86
N THR A 86 10.67 20.11 11.52
CA THR A 86 10.89 18.72 11.93
C THR A 86 9.83 17.79 11.33
N ALA A 87 10.05 16.47 11.36
CA ALA A 87 9.10 15.49 10.84
C ALA A 87 7.74 15.49 11.57
N ASP A 88 7.68 15.96 12.81
CA ASP A 88 6.43 16.13 13.56
C ASP A 88 5.59 17.31 13.04
N ASP A 89 6.22 18.29 12.38
CA ASP A 89 5.55 19.49 11.84
C ASP A 89 4.89 19.26 10.47
N TRP A 90 4.88 18.04 9.93
CA TRP A 90 4.34 17.74 8.60
C TRP A 90 3.19 16.73 8.71
N ARG A 91 1.97 17.18 8.41
CA ARG A 91 0.75 16.36 8.44
C ARG A 91 0.40 15.85 7.05
N ILE A 92 0.25 14.54 6.92
CA ILE A 92 -0.09 13.85 5.68
C ILE A 92 -1.52 14.19 5.29
N THR A 93 -1.73 14.66 4.06
CA THR A 93 -3.05 15.03 3.52
C THR A 93 -3.49 14.10 2.41
N ALA A 94 -2.55 13.48 1.69
CA ALA A 94 -2.85 12.49 0.67
C ALA A 94 -1.73 11.46 0.59
N VAL A 95 -2.09 10.26 0.11
CA VAL A 95 -1.15 9.17 -0.13
C VAL A 95 -1.36 8.66 -1.54
N ARG A 96 -0.27 8.53 -2.28
CA ARG A 96 -0.20 7.79 -3.54
C ARG A 96 0.82 6.68 -3.38
N TRP A 97 0.62 5.59 -4.09
CA TRP A 97 1.58 4.48 -4.11
C TRP A 97 1.67 3.85 -5.49
N SER A 98 2.72 3.08 -5.70
CA SER A 98 2.87 2.21 -6.87
C SER A 98 3.64 0.96 -6.49
N GLY A 99 3.34 -0.13 -7.21
CA GLY A 99 3.93 -1.43 -6.92
C GLY A 99 3.26 -2.15 -5.74
N PRO A 100 3.77 -3.32 -5.36
CA PRO A 100 3.17 -4.16 -4.34
C PRO A 100 3.44 -3.61 -2.93
N CYS A 101 2.43 -2.92 -2.41
CA CYS A 101 2.25 -2.48 -1.02
C CYS A 101 1.10 -3.29 -0.37
#